data_AF-A0A7W1GP37-F1
#
_entry.id   AF-A0A7W1GP37-F1
#
_cell.length_a   1.000
_cell.length_b   1.000
_cell.length_c   1.000
_cell.angle_alpha   90.00
_cell.angle_beta   90.00
_cell.angle_gamma   90.00
#
_symmetry.space_group_name_H-M   'P 1'
#
loop_
_entity.id
_entity.type
_entity.pdbx_description
1 polymer ?
#
loop_
_entity_poly.entity_id
_entity_poly.type
_entity_poly.pdbx_seq_one_letter_code
_entity_poly.pdbx_strand_id
1 'polypeptide(L)'
;DEGGNPVAGVDDDERHLSVRAALALQSRLGVRDGVHLRVRKRIPVAGGLAGGSADAAAALVACSRLWGLDADASVLAELAAGLGSDVPFALFGGTAVGTGRGERLVPVATAGWTSWVVVTSQRGLSTAEVYAENDRPAGDVAPPVVDPALLAALERGDSAATARLLHNDLQPAALRLRPTLAAILDVGRDAGALAGLLSGSGPSALLLVRDGEPAEALADTVRPRVHQLDADAAVRVAHGPVAGAAVVDEVC
;
A
#
# COMPACT_ATOMS: atom_id res chain seq x y z
N ASP A 1 -17.44 6.90 -2.54
CA ASP A 1 -16.82 6.95 -3.89
C ASP A 1 -16.68 8.42 -4.31
N GLU A 2 -16.46 8.74 -5.58
CA GLU A 2 -16.40 10.14 -6.06
C GLU A 2 -17.71 10.92 -5.88
N GLY A 3 -18.85 10.23 -5.74
CA GLY A 3 -20.16 10.83 -5.47
C GLY A 3 -20.51 10.95 -3.99
N GLY A 4 -19.61 10.58 -3.08
CA GLY A 4 -19.86 10.58 -1.63
C GLY A 4 -20.73 9.42 -1.13
N ASN A 5 -20.96 8.39 -1.95
CA ASN A 5 -21.71 7.21 -1.52
C ASN A 5 -20.84 6.27 -0.65
N PRO A 6 -21.46 5.46 0.22
CA PRO A 6 -20.79 4.37 0.93
C PRO A 6 -20.04 3.46 -0.04
N VAL A 7 -18.81 3.09 0.31
CA VAL A 7 -17.99 2.18 -0.49
C VAL A 7 -18.32 0.75 -0.05
N ALA A 8 -18.72 -0.11 -0.98
CA ALA A 8 -19.01 -1.51 -0.67
C ALA A 8 -17.81 -2.20 0.02
N GLY A 9 -18.09 -2.92 1.11
CA GLY A 9 -17.06 -3.62 1.90
C GLY A 9 -16.28 -2.74 2.88
N VAL A 10 -16.74 -1.51 3.14
CA VAL A 10 -16.18 -0.61 4.16
C VAL A 10 -17.25 -0.33 5.20
N ASP A 11 -16.97 -0.70 6.46
CA ASP A 11 -17.83 -0.33 7.60
C ASP A 11 -17.71 1.18 7.87
N ASP A 12 -18.82 1.86 8.13
CA ASP A 12 -18.88 3.28 8.52
C ASP A 12 -19.04 3.47 10.04
N ASP A 13 -18.93 2.38 10.79
CA ASP A 13 -19.09 2.33 12.24
C ASP A 13 -17.75 2.51 13.00
N GLU A 14 -17.81 2.38 14.33
CA GLU A 14 -16.64 2.54 15.23
C GLU A 14 -15.49 1.57 14.94
N ARG A 15 -15.70 0.53 14.12
CA ARG A 15 -14.65 -0.41 13.70
C ARG A 15 -13.78 0.18 12.60
N HIS A 16 -14.26 1.20 11.87
CA HIS A 16 -13.49 1.83 10.81
C HIS A 16 -12.23 2.49 11.38
N LEU A 17 -11.08 2.20 10.77
CA LEU A 17 -9.77 2.62 11.28
C LEU A 17 -9.63 4.15 11.38
N SER A 18 -10.28 4.92 10.50
CA SER A 18 -10.29 6.39 10.60
C SER A 18 -11.08 6.92 11.80
N VAL A 19 -12.18 6.26 12.16
CA VAL A 19 -12.99 6.62 13.34
C VAL A 19 -12.19 6.31 14.60
N ARG A 20 -11.59 5.11 14.66
CA ARG A 20 -10.68 4.72 15.75
C ARG A 20 -9.51 5.68 15.89
N ALA A 21 -8.93 6.14 14.79
CA ALA A 21 -7.85 7.12 14.79
C ALA A 21 -8.28 8.46 15.40
N ALA A 22 -9.42 9.01 14.98
CA ALA A 22 -9.94 10.26 15.52
C ALA A 22 -10.27 10.14 17.01
N LEU A 23 -10.92 9.06 17.44
CA LEU A 23 -11.23 8.81 18.85
C LEU A 23 -9.97 8.62 19.71
N ALA A 24 -8.96 7.93 19.18
CA ALA A 24 -7.69 7.73 19.88
C ALA A 24 -6.95 9.06 20.09
N LEU A 25 -6.92 9.92 19.06
CA LEU A 25 -6.34 11.26 19.18
C LEU A 25 -7.13 12.15 20.14
N GLN A 26 -8.46 12.14 20.03
CA GLN A 26 -9.37 12.88 20.92
C GLN A 26 -9.11 12.52 22.39
N SER A 27 -9.06 11.22 22.69
CA SER A 27 -8.80 10.70 24.03
C SER A 27 -7.41 11.07 24.53
N ARG A 28 -6.38 10.97 23.66
CA ARG A 28 -4.97 11.23 24.01
C ARG A 28 -4.69 12.69 24.34
N LEU A 29 -5.42 13.62 23.72
CA LEU A 29 -5.20 15.06 23.84
C LEU A 29 -6.35 15.79 24.55
N GLY A 30 -7.35 15.07 25.06
CA GLY A 30 -8.43 15.62 25.88
C GLY A 30 -9.42 16.52 25.13
N VAL A 31 -9.58 16.32 23.82
CA VAL A 31 -10.54 17.07 23.01
C VAL A 31 -11.96 16.60 23.31
N ARG A 32 -12.92 17.51 23.35
CA ARG A 32 -14.35 17.19 23.56
C ARG A 32 -15.21 17.41 22.32
N ASP A 33 -14.73 18.19 21.37
CA ASP A 33 -15.43 18.44 20.12
C ASP A 33 -15.44 17.19 19.24
N GLY A 34 -16.55 16.99 18.53
CA GLY A 34 -16.69 15.93 17.54
C GLY A 34 -16.04 16.29 16.21
N VAL A 35 -16.03 15.32 15.30
CA VAL A 35 -15.60 15.52 13.90
C VAL A 35 -16.48 14.70 12.97
N HIS A 36 -16.77 15.23 11.79
CA HIS A 36 -17.37 14.46 10.69
C HIS A 36 -16.28 14.11 9.69
N LEU A 37 -16.05 12.81 9.47
CA LEU A 37 -15.03 12.32 8.55
C LEU A 37 -15.68 11.89 7.23
N ARG A 38 -15.17 12.44 6.12
CA ARG A 38 -15.53 11.99 4.77
C ARG A 38 -14.28 11.47 4.06
N VAL A 39 -14.25 10.16 3.75
CA VAL A 39 -13.11 9.51 3.10
C VAL A 39 -13.41 9.29 1.60
N ARG A 40 -12.64 9.95 0.72
CA ARG A 40 -12.67 9.66 -0.71
C ARG A 40 -11.66 8.56 -1.06
N LYS A 41 -12.15 7.33 -1.16
CA LYS A 41 -11.34 6.16 -1.51
C LYS A 41 -10.93 6.14 -2.98
N ARG A 42 -9.62 6.21 -3.24
CA ARG A 42 -9.00 5.85 -4.53
C ARG A 42 -8.10 4.62 -4.45
N ILE A 43 -7.65 4.27 -3.24
CA ILE A 43 -6.97 3.00 -2.97
C ILE A 43 -8.04 1.90 -2.88
N PRO A 44 -7.98 0.84 -3.70
CA PRO A 44 -8.95 -0.24 -3.67
C PRO A 44 -9.03 -0.94 -2.32
N VAL A 45 -10.25 -1.29 -1.93
CA VAL A 45 -10.54 -2.06 -0.70
C VAL A 45 -9.98 -3.47 -0.84
N ALA A 46 -9.44 -4.02 0.25
CA ALA A 46 -8.90 -5.39 0.30
C ALA A 46 -7.84 -5.72 -0.76
N GLY A 47 -7.12 -4.71 -1.28
CA GLY A 47 -6.14 -4.88 -2.35
C GLY A 47 -4.72 -5.26 -1.91
N GLY A 48 -4.41 -5.30 -0.61
CA GLY A 48 -3.02 -5.43 -0.17
C GLY A 48 -2.20 -4.13 -0.32
N LEU A 49 -2.89 -2.98 -0.39
CA LEU A 49 -2.30 -1.63 -0.54
C LEU A 49 -2.48 -0.76 0.71
N ALA A 50 -2.80 -1.37 1.86
CA ALA A 50 -2.97 -0.71 3.15
C ALA A 50 -3.94 0.50 3.17
N GLY A 51 -4.97 0.50 2.32
CA GLY A 51 -5.88 1.65 2.17
C GLY A 51 -6.65 2.05 3.43
N GLY A 52 -6.98 1.10 4.32
CA GLY A 52 -7.60 1.43 5.61
C GLY A 52 -6.61 2.11 6.58
N SER A 53 -5.34 1.70 6.54
CA SER A 53 -4.26 2.31 7.31
C SER A 53 -3.95 3.72 6.82
N ALA A 54 -4.03 3.95 5.51
CA ALA A 54 -3.92 5.28 4.92
C ALA A 54 -5.02 6.23 5.40
N ASP A 55 -6.27 5.77 5.51
CA ASP A 55 -7.35 6.60 6.06
C ASP A 55 -7.11 6.95 7.53
N ALA A 56 -6.62 6.01 8.34
CA ALA A 56 -6.30 6.26 9.75
C ALA A 56 -5.19 7.29 9.90
N ALA A 57 -4.12 7.15 9.14
CA ALA A 57 -3.02 8.12 9.10
C ALA A 57 -3.53 9.51 8.69
N ALA A 58 -4.35 9.59 7.64
CA ALA A 58 -4.97 10.83 7.20
C ALA A 58 -5.91 11.44 8.28
N ALA A 59 -6.69 10.62 8.98
CA ALA A 59 -7.56 11.08 10.06
C ALA A 59 -6.76 11.62 11.25
N LEU A 60 -5.64 11.00 11.63
CA LEU A 60 -4.75 11.53 12.67
C LEU A 60 -4.24 12.94 12.31
N VAL A 61 -3.72 13.11 11.09
CA VAL A 61 -3.18 14.39 10.62
C VAL A 61 -4.29 15.44 10.49
N ALA A 62 -5.41 15.09 9.86
CA ALA A 62 -6.53 16.01 9.64
C ALA A 62 -7.18 16.45 10.96
N CYS A 63 -7.42 15.54 11.90
CA CYS A 63 -8.00 15.89 13.20
C CYS A 63 -7.04 16.71 14.05
N SER A 64 -5.74 16.39 14.03
CA SER A 64 -4.72 17.19 14.72
C SER A 64 -4.74 18.64 14.23
N ARG A 65 -4.83 18.84 12.91
CA ARG A 65 -4.94 20.15 12.28
C ARG A 65 -6.26 20.84 12.60
N LEU A 66 -7.38 20.13 12.46
CA LEU A 66 -8.73 20.68 12.67
C LEU A 66 -8.93 21.17 14.11
N TRP A 67 -8.45 20.41 15.09
CA TRP A 67 -8.56 20.76 16.50
C TRP A 67 -7.47 21.72 16.97
N GLY A 68 -6.59 22.20 16.07
CA GLY A 68 -5.53 23.17 16.40
C GLY A 68 -4.53 22.64 17.44
N LEU A 69 -4.31 21.33 17.46
CA LEU A 69 -3.48 20.68 18.48
C LEU A 69 -1.99 20.72 18.16
N ASP A 70 -1.65 20.94 16.88
CA ASP A 70 -0.29 20.85 16.33
C ASP A 70 0.48 19.67 16.95
N ALA A 71 -0.16 18.49 16.94
CA ALA A 71 0.31 17.35 17.70
C ALA A 71 1.71 16.91 17.24
N ASP A 72 2.59 16.64 18.21
CA ASP A 72 3.94 16.18 17.94
C ASP A 72 3.93 14.92 17.05
N ALA A 73 4.85 14.87 16.09
CA ALA A 73 5.00 13.74 15.19
C ALA A 73 5.21 12.41 15.93
N SER A 74 5.87 12.43 17.10
CA SER A 74 6.04 11.27 17.97
C SER A 74 4.71 10.77 18.53
N VAL A 75 3.81 11.66 18.94
CA VAL A 75 2.48 11.30 19.44
C VAL A 75 1.65 10.66 18.33
N LEU A 76 1.69 11.21 17.12
CA LEU A 76 0.99 10.64 15.97
C LEU A 76 1.55 9.25 15.61
N ALA A 77 2.87 9.07 15.66
CA ALA A 77 3.52 7.80 15.41
C ALA A 77 3.15 6.73 16.45
N GLU A 78 3.11 7.08 17.73
CA GLU A 78 2.66 6.20 18.82
C GLU A 78 1.21 5.74 18.61
N LEU A 79 0.30 6.69 18.32
CA LEU A 79 -1.10 6.37 18.04
C LEU A 79 -1.25 5.47 16.81
N ALA A 80 -0.51 5.78 15.74
CA ALA A 80 -0.50 4.96 14.53
C ALA A 80 -0.06 3.52 14.79
N ALA A 81 1.02 3.32 15.53
CA ALA A 81 1.51 1.99 15.88
C ALA A 81 0.48 1.18 16.72
N GLY A 82 -0.35 1.86 17.53
CA GLY A 82 -1.46 1.24 18.26
C GLY A 82 -2.68 0.90 17.41
N LEU A 83 -2.87 1.56 16.26
CA LEU A 83 -4.01 1.35 15.37
C LEU A 83 -3.81 0.17 14.41
N GLY A 84 -2.58 -0.01 13.91
CA GLY A 84 -2.22 -1.11 13.01
C GLY A 84 -0.78 -1.04 12.51
N SER A 85 -0.25 -2.16 11.99
CA SER A 85 1.16 -2.26 11.54
C SER A 85 1.51 -1.30 10.41
N ASP A 86 0.57 -1.01 9.52
CA ASP A 86 0.84 -0.23 8.30
C ASP A 86 0.50 1.26 8.46
N VAL A 87 -0.17 1.65 9.56
CA VAL A 87 -0.54 3.05 9.82
C VAL A 87 0.71 3.93 10.01
N PRO A 88 1.77 3.49 10.72
CA PRO A 88 3.02 4.24 10.79
C PRO A 88 3.61 4.54 9.41
N PHE A 89 3.59 3.57 8.50
CA PHE A 89 4.15 3.77 7.15
C PHE A 89 3.29 4.76 6.34
N ALA A 90 1.97 4.71 6.48
CA ALA A 90 1.09 5.66 5.82
C ALA A 90 1.25 7.11 6.35
N LEU A 91 1.61 7.29 7.63
CA LEU A 91 2.02 8.61 8.15
C LEU A 91 3.38 9.04 7.58
N PHE A 92 4.33 8.11 7.54
CA PHE A 92 5.71 8.37 7.16
C PHE A 92 5.87 8.70 5.66
N GLY A 93 5.29 7.86 4.81
CA GLY A 93 5.43 7.92 3.35
C GLY A 93 6.82 7.59 2.83
N GLY A 94 7.10 8.01 1.60
CA GLY A 94 8.41 7.82 0.98
C GLY A 94 8.74 6.35 0.73
N THR A 95 9.96 5.96 1.08
CA THR A 95 10.43 4.57 1.09
C THR A 95 11.15 4.32 2.40
N ALA A 96 10.87 3.18 3.03
CA ALA A 96 11.42 2.85 4.34
C ALA A 96 11.65 1.35 4.48
N VAL A 97 12.64 0.98 5.28
CA VAL A 97 12.77 -0.37 5.81
C VAL A 97 11.89 -0.48 7.05
N GLY A 98 10.92 -1.38 7.01
CA GLY A 98 10.09 -1.76 8.15
C GLY A 98 10.66 -2.98 8.87
N THR A 99 10.75 -2.92 10.21
CA THR A 99 11.12 -4.07 11.06
C THR A 99 10.05 -4.32 12.13
N GLY A 100 10.18 -5.43 12.87
CA GLY A 100 9.14 -5.88 13.80
C GLY A 100 7.96 -6.47 13.04
N ARG A 101 6.76 -5.91 13.22
CA ARG A 101 5.58 -6.19 12.39
C ARG A 101 5.42 -5.17 11.26
N GLY A 102 6.43 -4.31 11.03
CA GLY A 102 6.37 -3.19 10.09
C GLY A 102 6.22 -1.82 10.76
N GLU A 103 6.04 -1.78 12.09
CA GLU A 103 5.79 -0.53 12.82
C GLU A 103 7.05 0.32 13.05
N ARG A 104 8.24 -0.26 12.90
CA ARG A 104 9.53 0.42 13.10
C ARG A 104 10.15 0.75 11.76
N LEU A 105 10.17 2.04 11.42
CA LEU A 105 10.57 2.52 10.11
C LEU A 105 11.93 3.21 10.13
N VAL A 106 12.77 2.87 9.16
CA VAL A 106 14.02 3.58 8.87
C VAL A 106 13.93 4.11 7.44
N PRO A 107 14.09 5.43 7.19
CA PRO A 107 14.04 5.99 5.84
C PRO A 107 15.07 5.36 4.92
N VAL A 108 14.69 5.18 3.67
CA VAL A 108 15.58 4.80 2.57
C VAL A 108 15.65 5.96 1.60
N ALA A 109 16.88 6.44 1.34
CA ALA A 109 17.11 7.44 0.31
C ALA A 109 16.76 6.85 -1.05
N THR A 110 16.07 7.64 -1.87
CA THR A 110 15.62 7.26 -3.20
C THR A 110 15.87 8.43 -4.14
N ALA A 111 16.34 8.14 -5.36
CA ALA A 111 16.51 9.15 -6.40
C ALA A 111 15.44 8.98 -7.48
N GLY A 112 14.87 10.10 -7.93
CA GLY A 112 13.87 10.11 -8.98
C GLY A 112 12.56 9.44 -8.58
N TRP A 113 11.69 9.25 -9.57
CA TRP A 113 10.41 8.55 -9.41
C TRP A 113 10.45 7.23 -10.19
N THR A 114 9.94 6.18 -9.57
CA THR A 114 9.61 4.91 -10.23
C THR A 114 8.15 4.94 -10.65
N SER A 115 7.88 4.44 -11.85
CA SER A 115 6.53 4.34 -12.38
C SER A 115 6.04 2.91 -12.34
N TRP A 116 4.76 2.74 -12.03
CA TRP A 116 4.15 1.44 -11.78
C TRP A 116 2.81 1.32 -12.51
N VAL A 117 2.53 0.13 -13.03
CA VAL A 117 1.16 -0.28 -13.36
C VAL A 117 0.66 -1.17 -12.23
N VAL A 118 -0.44 -0.74 -11.62
CA VAL A 118 -1.09 -1.41 -10.50
C VAL A 118 -2.34 -2.10 -11.00
N VAL A 119 -2.36 -3.42 -10.90
CA VAL A 119 -3.51 -4.26 -11.23
C VAL A 119 -4.18 -4.68 -9.93
N THR A 120 -5.41 -4.26 -9.74
CA THR A 120 -6.22 -4.57 -8.56
C THR A 120 -7.43 -5.41 -8.95
N SER A 121 -7.92 -6.24 -8.04
CA SER A 121 -9.05 -7.15 -8.26
C SER A 121 -10.11 -6.90 -7.19
N GLN A 122 -11.40 -7.00 -7.55
CA GLN A 122 -12.48 -6.96 -6.55
C GLN A 122 -12.55 -8.25 -5.72
N ARG A 123 -12.04 -9.36 -6.26
CA ARG A 123 -11.87 -10.60 -5.49
C ARG A 123 -10.67 -10.44 -4.58
N GLY A 124 -10.91 -10.39 -3.27
CA GLY A 124 -9.87 -10.31 -2.25
C GLY A 124 -9.09 -11.63 -2.12
N LEU A 125 -8.05 -11.59 -1.29
CA LEU A 125 -7.34 -12.76 -0.81
C LEU A 125 -7.10 -12.58 0.69
N SER A 126 -7.46 -13.56 1.52
CA SER A 126 -7.34 -13.44 2.96
C SER A 126 -5.88 -13.43 3.37
N THR A 127 -5.44 -12.37 4.04
CA THR A 127 -4.08 -12.29 4.59
C THR A 127 -3.80 -13.48 5.50
N ALA A 128 -4.75 -13.87 6.36
CA ALA A 128 -4.59 -15.01 7.25
C ALA A 128 -4.42 -16.35 6.51
N GLU A 129 -5.15 -16.55 5.41
CA GLU A 129 -5.00 -17.77 4.60
C GLU A 129 -3.66 -17.80 3.88
N VAL A 130 -3.17 -16.66 3.38
CA VAL A 130 -1.85 -16.55 2.72
C VAL A 130 -0.73 -16.85 3.71
N TYR A 131 -0.77 -16.30 4.93
CA TYR A 131 0.19 -16.65 5.98
C TYR A 131 0.12 -18.13 6.32
N ALA A 132 -1.08 -18.68 6.55
CA ALA A 132 -1.23 -20.10 6.85
C ALA A 132 -0.69 -21.00 5.73
N GLU A 133 -0.90 -20.63 4.46
CA GLU A 133 -0.35 -21.33 3.31
C GLU A 133 1.18 -21.17 3.17
N ASN A 134 1.72 -20.02 3.57
CA ASN A 134 3.15 -19.75 3.62
C ASN A 134 3.84 -20.56 4.73
N ASP A 135 3.15 -20.81 5.83
CA ASP A 135 3.68 -21.57 6.97
C ASP A 135 3.65 -23.09 6.74
N ARG A 136 2.79 -23.60 5.84
CA ARG A 136 2.65 -25.04 5.53
C ARG A 136 3.96 -25.77 5.17
N PRO A 137 4.88 -25.21 4.36
CA PRO A 137 6.12 -25.88 3.99
C PRO A 137 7.26 -25.68 5.01
N ALA A 138 7.07 -24.89 6.07
CA ALA A 138 8.19 -24.32 6.81
C ALA A 138 8.80 -25.28 7.85
N GLY A 139 10.07 -25.66 7.62
CA GLY A 139 11.05 -25.90 8.69
C GLY A 139 11.57 -24.56 9.24
N ASP A 140 12.77 -24.55 9.83
CA ASP A 140 13.41 -23.29 10.27
C ASP A 140 13.65 -22.34 9.08
N VAL A 141 12.95 -21.21 9.07
CA VAL A 141 13.12 -20.13 8.09
C VAL A 141 14.10 -19.10 8.65
N ALA A 142 15.09 -18.70 7.85
CA ALA A 142 16.01 -17.64 8.24
C ALA A 142 15.26 -16.31 8.40
N PRO A 143 15.70 -15.43 9.33
CA PRO A 143 15.13 -14.09 9.44
C PRO A 143 15.23 -13.34 8.11
N PRO A 144 14.23 -12.51 7.76
CA PRO A 144 14.28 -11.71 6.55
C PRO A 144 15.45 -10.71 6.63
N VAL A 145 16.17 -10.57 5.52
CA VAL A 145 17.28 -9.62 5.37
C VAL A 145 17.01 -8.72 4.18
N VAL A 146 17.16 -7.42 4.38
CA VAL A 146 17.10 -6.45 3.27
C VAL A 146 18.42 -6.50 2.51
N ASP A 147 18.36 -6.80 1.22
CA ASP A 147 19.55 -6.84 0.36
C ASP A 147 20.15 -5.42 0.24
N PRO A 148 21.42 -5.19 0.65
CA PRO A 148 22.08 -3.89 0.47
C PRO A 148 22.13 -3.43 -0.98
N ALA A 149 22.15 -4.34 -1.95
CA ALA A 149 22.10 -4.00 -3.37
C ALA A 149 20.76 -3.38 -3.78
N LEU A 150 19.65 -3.77 -3.13
CA LEU A 150 18.33 -3.19 -3.38
C LEU A 150 18.30 -1.75 -2.87
N LEU A 151 18.81 -1.52 -1.66
CA LEU A 151 18.93 -0.16 -1.09
C LEU A 151 19.77 0.74 -2.00
N ALA A 152 20.91 0.24 -2.49
CA ALA A 152 21.77 0.99 -3.38
C ALA A 152 21.12 1.24 -4.76
N ALA A 153 20.30 0.32 -5.28
CA ALA A 153 19.56 0.51 -6.52
C ALA A 153 18.47 1.58 -6.39
N LEU A 154 17.74 1.56 -5.27
CA LEU A 154 16.73 2.55 -4.92
C LEU A 154 17.34 3.95 -4.76
N GLU A 155 18.48 4.04 -4.06
CA GLU A 155 19.21 5.31 -3.86
C GLU A 155 19.68 5.93 -5.18
N ARG A 156 20.03 5.09 -6.18
CA ARG A 156 20.41 5.57 -7.53
C ARG A 156 19.23 5.82 -8.46
N GLY A 157 18.01 5.44 -8.09
CA GLY A 157 16.86 5.52 -8.99
C GLY A 157 16.98 4.59 -10.20
N ASP A 158 17.66 3.46 -10.05
CA ASP A 158 17.87 2.49 -11.13
C ASP A 158 16.76 1.44 -11.10
N SER A 159 15.70 1.64 -11.90
CA SER A 159 14.55 0.73 -11.93
C SER A 159 14.95 -0.65 -12.47
N ALA A 160 15.92 -0.74 -13.37
CA ALA A 160 16.38 -2.01 -13.91
C ALA A 160 17.15 -2.83 -12.86
N ALA A 161 17.98 -2.20 -12.03
CA ALA A 161 18.63 -2.85 -10.90
C ALA A 161 17.63 -3.22 -9.81
N THR A 162 16.71 -2.31 -9.50
CA THR A 162 15.61 -2.57 -8.54
C THR A 162 14.82 -3.79 -8.95
N ALA A 163 14.39 -3.86 -10.22
CA ALA A 163 13.60 -4.97 -10.78
C ALA A 163 14.20 -6.36 -10.52
N ARG A 164 15.53 -6.49 -10.58
CA ARG A 164 16.22 -7.78 -10.37
C ARG A 164 16.23 -8.25 -8.91
N LEU A 165 15.94 -7.34 -7.98
CA LEU A 165 16.08 -7.54 -6.54
C LEU A 165 14.74 -7.50 -5.81
N LEU A 166 13.63 -7.20 -6.51
CA LEU A 166 12.30 -7.21 -5.93
C LEU A 166 11.89 -8.64 -5.54
N HIS A 167 11.46 -8.79 -4.30
CA HIS A 167 11.02 -10.06 -3.76
C HIS A 167 9.83 -9.87 -2.81
N ASN A 168 8.98 -10.90 -2.73
CA ASN A 168 7.90 -11.00 -1.77
C ASN A 168 7.75 -12.46 -1.34
N ASP A 169 8.12 -12.76 -0.09
CA ASP A 169 8.08 -14.11 0.47
C ASP A 169 6.67 -14.72 0.48
N LEU A 170 5.62 -13.88 0.57
CA LEU A 170 4.23 -14.34 0.58
C LEU A 170 3.69 -14.67 -0.82
N GLN A 171 4.39 -14.24 -1.88
CA GLN A 171 3.91 -14.40 -3.25
C GLN A 171 3.70 -15.88 -3.63
N PRO A 172 4.63 -16.82 -3.39
CA PRO A 172 4.40 -18.22 -3.73
C PRO A 172 3.12 -18.80 -3.09
N ALA A 173 2.84 -18.46 -1.82
CA ALA A 173 1.62 -18.88 -1.14
C ALA A 173 0.37 -18.26 -1.77
N ALA A 174 0.39 -16.96 -2.04
CA ALA A 174 -0.72 -16.27 -2.70
C ALA A 174 -1.00 -16.82 -4.11
N LEU A 175 0.04 -17.17 -4.88
CA LEU A 175 -0.09 -17.76 -6.21
C LEU A 175 -0.69 -19.18 -6.16
N ARG A 176 -0.40 -19.97 -5.12
CA ARG A 176 -1.03 -21.29 -4.93
C ARG A 176 -2.51 -21.16 -4.61
N LEU A 177 -2.88 -20.20 -3.75
CA LEU A 177 -4.27 -19.94 -3.38
C LEU A 177 -5.07 -19.33 -4.55
N ARG A 178 -4.42 -18.51 -5.38
CA ARG A 178 -5.06 -17.87 -6.54
C ARG A 178 -4.16 -17.87 -7.78
N PRO A 179 -4.16 -18.97 -8.57
CA PRO A 179 -3.31 -19.12 -9.75
C PRO A 179 -3.50 -18.04 -10.83
N THR A 180 -4.68 -17.42 -10.93
CA THR A 180 -4.92 -16.29 -11.86
C THR A 180 -3.95 -15.13 -11.65
N LEU A 181 -3.44 -14.93 -10.42
CA LEU A 181 -2.46 -13.90 -10.13
C LEU A 181 -1.13 -14.15 -10.87
N ALA A 182 -0.73 -15.41 -11.06
CA ALA A 182 0.48 -15.74 -11.81
C ALA A 182 0.32 -15.33 -13.27
N ALA A 183 -0.85 -15.62 -13.87
CA ALA A 183 -1.17 -15.21 -15.24
C ALA A 183 -1.16 -13.67 -15.41
N ILE A 184 -1.60 -12.91 -14.39
CA ILE A 184 -1.52 -11.44 -14.41
C ILE A 184 -0.06 -10.96 -14.40
N LEU A 185 0.81 -11.57 -13.57
CA LEU A 185 2.24 -11.25 -13.57
C LEU A 185 2.91 -11.60 -14.90
N ASP A 186 2.51 -12.72 -15.52
CA ASP A 186 3.00 -13.13 -16.83
C ASP A 186 2.58 -12.14 -17.93
N VAL A 187 1.33 -11.67 -17.91
CA VAL A 187 0.86 -10.60 -18.82
C VAL A 187 1.72 -9.35 -18.70
N GLY A 188 2.06 -8.93 -17.48
CA GLY A 188 2.93 -7.79 -17.25
C GLY A 188 4.34 -7.98 -17.83
N ARG A 189 4.93 -9.16 -17.60
CA ARG A 189 6.25 -9.52 -18.14
C ARG A 189 6.25 -9.51 -19.67
N ASP A 190 5.25 -10.15 -20.28
CA ASP A 190 5.10 -10.22 -21.74
C ASP A 190 4.89 -8.84 -22.37
N ALA A 191 4.26 -7.92 -21.64
CA ALA A 191 4.03 -6.54 -22.07
C ALA A 191 5.25 -5.63 -21.88
N GLY A 192 6.35 -6.13 -21.29
CA GLY A 192 7.61 -5.40 -21.14
C GLY A 192 7.85 -4.77 -19.77
N ALA A 193 7.03 -5.09 -18.75
CA ALA A 193 7.33 -4.69 -17.38
C ALA A 193 8.72 -5.22 -16.95
N LEU A 194 9.52 -4.38 -16.28
CA LEU A 194 10.84 -4.78 -15.80
C LEU A 194 10.76 -5.90 -14.75
N ALA A 195 9.74 -5.83 -13.90
CA ALA A 195 9.43 -6.82 -12.88
C ALA A 195 7.93 -6.79 -12.57
N GLY A 196 7.41 -7.90 -12.05
CA GLY A 196 6.06 -8.00 -11.51
C GLY A 196 6.09 -8.71 -10.17
N LEU A 197 5.40 -8.15 -9.18
CA LEU A 197 5.23 -8.76 -7.86
C LEU A 197 3.83 -8.49 -7.30
N LEU A 198 3.40 -9.31 -6.35
CA LEU A 198 2.23 -9.01 -5.54
C LEU A 198 2.59 -8.03 -4.42
N SER A 199 1.67 -7.11 -4.11
CA SER A 199 1.77 -6.23 -2.94
C SER A 199 1.32 -6.97 -1.68
N GLY A 200 2.25 -7.21 -0.74
CA GLY A 200 1.98 -7.93 0.51
C GLY A 200 1.39 -9.32 0.26
N SER A 201 0.30 -9.66 0.95
CA SER A 201 -0.43 -10.93 0.72
C SER A 201 -1.23 -10.95 -0.58
N GLY A 202 -1.20 -9.90 -1.39
CA GLY A 202 -2.07 -9.73 -2.57
C GLY A 202 -3.48 -9.25 -2.21
N PRO A 203 -4.39 -9.17 -3.20
CA PRO A 203 -4.24 -9.66 -4.57
C PRO A 203 -3.66 -8.65 -5.56
N SER A 204 -3.34 -7.41 -5.15
CA SER A 204 -2.84 -6.43 -6.13
C SER A 204 -1.48 -6.84 -6.68
N ALA A 205 -1.33 -6.77 -8.00
CA ALA A 205 -0.06 -6.91 -8.69
C ALA A 205 0.52 -5.53 -9.03
N LEU A 206 1.82 -5.38 -8.80
CA LEU A 206 2.61 -4.21 -9.13
C LEU A 206 3.55 -4.57 -10.26
N LEU A 207 3.50 -3.82 -11.35
CA LEU A 207 4.34 -4.01 -12.52
C LEU A 207 5.25 -2.79 -12.67
N LEU A 208 6.56 -3.00 -12.52
CA LEU A 208 7.55 -1.92 -12.59
C LEU A 208 7.77 -1.51 -14.05
N VAL A 209 7.59 -0.22 -14.33
CA VAL A 209 7.81 0.37 -15.65
C VAL A 209 9.29 0.72 -15.81
N ARG A 210 9.81 0.62 -17.04
CA ARG A 210 11.17 1.03 -17.35
C ARG A 210 11.36 2.53 -17.22
N ASP A 211 12.55 2.95 -16.79
CA ASP A 211 12.92 4.36 -16.72
C ASP A 211 12.76 5.05 -18.08
N GLY A 212 12.06 6.20 -18.07
CA GLY A 212 11.78 7.00 -19.27
C GLY A 212 10.63 6.47 -20.14
N GLU A 213 10.07 5.29 -19.87
CA GLU A 213 8.90 4.80 -20.59
C GLU A 213 7.59 5.30 -19.96
N PRO A 214 6.57 5.63 -20.78
CA PRO A 214 5.29 6.07 -20.28
C PRO A 214 4.52 4.89 -19.66
N ALA A 215 4.21 4.98 -18.36
CA ALA A 215 3.45 3.96 -17.64
C ALA A 215 2.10 3.63 -18.29
N GLU A 216 1.46 4.63 -18.91
CA GLU A 216 0.17 4.44 -19.58
C GLU A 216 0.28 3.50 -20.79
N ALA A 217 1.40 3.50 -21.51
CA ALA A 217 1.58 2.59 -22.65
C ALA A 217 1.65 1.11 -22.21
N LEU A 218 2.31 0.85 -21.07
CA LEU A 218 2.30 -0.48 -20.45
C LEU A 218 0.89 -0.82 -19.96
N ALA A 219 0.21 0.12 -19.30
CA ALA A 219 -1.14 -0.07 -18.80
C ALA A 219 -2.12 -0.43 -19.93
N ASP A 220 -2.09 0.29 -21.05
CA ASP A 220 -2.93 0.06 -22.23
C ASP A 220 -2.69 -1.33 -22.85
N THR A 221 -1.44 -1.79 -22.86
CA THR A 221 -1.08 -3.13 -23.35
C THR A 221 -1.57 -4.24 -22.41
N VAL A 222 -1.46 -4.01 -21.10
CA VAL A 222 -1.81 -4.99 -20.05
C VAL A 222 -3.32 -5.11 -19.85
N ARG A 223 -4.04 -3.99 -19.87
CA ARG A 223 -5.48 -3.88 -19.52
C ARG A 223 -6.39 -4.89 -20.24
N PRO A 224 -6.40 -5.02 -21.58
CA PRO A 224 -7.29 -5.96 -22.25
C PRO A 224 -7.00 -7.43 -21.88
N ARG A 225 -5.72 -7.79 -21.71
CA ARG A 225 -5.30 -9.15 -21.35
C ARG A 225 -5.63 -9.48 -19.89
N VAL A 226 -5.46 -8.53 -18.99
CA VAL A 226 -5.88 -8.66 -17.59
C VAL A 226 -7.39 -8.82 -17.49
N HIS A 227 -8.17 -8.03 -18.22
CA HIS A 227 -9.63 -8.13 -18.19
C HIS A 227 -10.15 -9.49 -18.71
N GLN A 228 -9.40 -10.18 -19.57
CA GLN A 228 -9.73 -11.55 -19.99
C GLN A 228 -9.52 -12.57 -18.86
N LEU A 229 -8.60 -12.30 -17.94
CA LEU A 229 -8.29 -13.16 -16.80
C LEU A 229 -9.18 -12.86 -15.58
N ASP A 230 -9.49 -11.58 -15.39
CA ASP A 230 -10.32 -11.06 -14.29
C ASP A 230 -11.11 -9.84 -14.80
N ALA A 231 -12.38 -10.06 -15.14
CA ALA A 231 -13.24 -9.04 -15.73
C ALA A 231 -13.52 -7.85 -14.80
N ASP A 232 -13.35 -8.04 -13.48
CA ASP A 232 -13.56 -7.02 -12.46
C ASP A 232 -12.26 -6.31 -12.06
N ALA A 233 -11.14 -6.66 -12.69
CA ALA A 233 -9.86 -6.04 -12.40
C ALA A 233 -9.82 -4.58 -12.87
N ALA A 234 -9.14 -3.74 -12.09
CA ALA A 234 -8.83 -2.37 -12.46
C ALA A 234 -7.32 -2.20 -12.62
N VAL A 235 -6.93 -1.63 -13.76
CA VAL A 235 -5.54 -1.29 -14.08
C VAL A 235 -5.34 0.22 -13.96
N ARG A 236 -4.39 0.65 -13.14
CA ARG A 236 -4.06 2.07 -12.89
C ARG A 236 -2.56 2.30 -12.99
N VAL A 237 -2.17 3.52 -13.33
CA VAL A 237 -0.78 3.96 -13.22
C VAL A 237 -0.54 4.66 -11.88
N ALA A 238 0.64 4.48 -11.32
CA ALA A 238 1.09 5.14 -10.10
C ALA A 238 2.58 5.49 -10.19
N HIS A 239 3.03 6.42 -9.37
CA HIS A 239 4.45 6.74 -9.22
C HIS A 239 4.81 6.84 -7.73
N GLY A 240 6.08 6.59 -7.42
CA GLY A 240 6.62 6.74 -6.07
C GLY A 240 8.13 6.98 -6.11
N PRO A 241 8.73 7.42 -4.98
CA PRO A 241 8.09 7.67 -3.69
C PRO A 241 7.19 8.92 -3.69
N VAL A 242 6.19 8.95 -2.80
CA VAL A 242 5.35 10.13 -2.52
C VAL A 242 5.32 10.40 -1.02
N ALA A 243 4.94 11.62 -0.62
CA ALA A 243 4.79 11.96 0.80
C ALA A 243 3.75 11.08 1.50
N GLY A 244 3.87 10.96 2.82
CA GLY A 244 2.88 10.29 3.66
C GLY A 244 1.62 11.15 3.83
N ALA A 245 0.82 10.83 4.84
CA ALA A 245 -0.36 11.62 5.19
C ALA A 245 0.01 13.09 5.43
N ALA A 246 -0.61 13.98 4.66
CA ALA A 246 -0.36 15.41 4.71
C ALA A 246 -1.67 16.19 4.53
N VAL A 247 -1.69 17.40 5.07
CA VAL A 247 -2.75 18.37 4.77
C VAL A 247 -2.52 18.88 3.36
N VAL A 248 -3.57 18.80 2.53
CA VAL A 248 -3.59 19.39 1.20
C VAL A 248 -4.65 20.48 1.18
N ASP A 249 -4.33 21.64 0.64
CA ASP A 249 -5.36 22.62 0.31
C ASP A 249 -6.25 22.02 -0.80
N GLU A 250 -7.55 22.28 -0.76
CA GLU A 250 -8.50 21.71 -1.73
C GLU A 250 -7.96 21.82 -3.16
N VAL A 251 -7.79 20.66 -3.80
CA VAL A 251 -7.62 20.60 -5.25
C VAL A 251 -8.96 21.05 -5.83
N CYS A 252 -9.02 22.30 -6.29
CA CYS A 252 -10.12 22.81 -7.10
C CYS A 252 -10.40 21.89 -8.29
#